data_AF-A0A850XFU5-F1
#
_entry.id   AF-A0A850XFU5-F1
#
_cell.length_a   1.000
_cell.length_b   1.000
_cell.length_c   1.000
_cell.angle_alpha   90.00
_cell.angle_beta   90.00
_cell.angle_gamma   90.00
#
_symmetry.space_group_name_H-M   'P 1'
#
loop_
_entity.id
_entity.type
_entity.pdbx_description
1 polymer ?
#
loop_
_entity_poly.entity_id
_entity_poly.type
_entity_poly.pdbx_seq_one_letter_code
_entity_poly.pdbx_strand_id
1 'polypeptide(L)'
;QDPEQRLWEAERRERALRSRLARLEEQNQQLLGQLAESQSQEDSTARKEREVMLRLKEVVDKQRDELRAQAHEIVCKSRDTEALQEQLHRFMAMNEDLHHKVAVVQAQLKSALEKKSDLEAALLETQRETSRRNRTGPESQQPKHKPVRRWEAELALEEPQHQDTEPGRSPAHCCFSREELQQILQERNELKTNLFLVQEELAYYQRELLNEERIPSFFLDAMKSTIKRQRKKIRAKMLGTLEESESSDEDESSWLPAPGTDCVDAQPPESKIRSL
;
A
#
# COMPACT_ATOMS: atom_id res chain seq x y z
N GLN A 1 -56.70 -112.91 0.82
CA GLN A 1 -55.65 -112.01 0.30
C GLN A 1 -54.42 -112.25 1.14
N ASP A 2 -53.28 -112.52 0.51
CA ASP A 2 -52.10 -113.07 1.16
C ASP A 2 -51.38 -111.97 2.00
N PRO A 3 -51.22 -112.16 3.33
CA PRO A 3 -50.60 -111.14 4.18
C PRO A 3 -49.15 -110.80 3.78
N GLU A 4 -48.41 -111.77 3.23
CA GLU A 4 -47.01 -111.58 2.84
C GLU A 4 -46.83 -110.60 1.67
N GLN A 5 -47.72 -110.67 0.67
CA GLN A 5 -47.69 -109.75 -0.48
C GLN A 5 -47.96 -108.31 -0.04
N ARG A 6 -48.89 -108.11 0.89
CA ARG A 6 -49.21 -106.78 1.45
C ARG A 6 -48.04 -106.21 2.24
N LEU A 7 -47.33 -107.03 3.01
CA LEU A 7 -46.13 -106.62 3.74
C LEU A 7 -45.02 -106.19 2.78
N TRP A 8 -44.75 -106.97 1.74
CA TRP A 8 -43.72 -106.64 0.75
C TRP A 8 -44.03 -105.34 -0.02
N GLU A 9 -45.29 -105.13 -0.39
CA GLU A 9 -45.74 -103.87 -0.98
C GLU A 9 -45.61 -102.68 -0.03
N ALA A 10 -45.94 -102.85 1.25
CA ALA A 10 -45.81 -101.83 2.27
C ALA A 10 -44.33 -101.43 2.48
N GLU A 11 -43.43 -102.40 2.58
CA GLU A 11 -41.99 -102.14 2.68
C GLU A 11 -41.43 -101.44 1.43
N ARG A 12 -41.88 -101.83 0.23
CA ARG A 12 -41.47 -101.15 -1.01
C ARG A 12 -41.92 -99.69 -1.01
N ARG A 13 -43.16 -99.42 -0.59
CA ARG A 13 -43.71 -98.06 -0.45
C ARG A 13 -42.93 -97.26 0.59
N GLU A 14 -42.62 -97.86 1.73
CA GLU A 14 -41.81 -97.23 2.77
C GLU A 14 -40.42 -96.87 2.26
N ARG A 15 -39.73 -97.77 1.55
CA ARG A 15 -38.43 -97.49 0.94
C ARG A 15 -38.50 -96.34 -0.06
N ALA A 16 -39.52 -96.30 -0.92
CA ALA A 16 -39.72 -95.21 -1.88
C ALA A 16 -39.98 -93.86 -1.18
N LEU A 17 -40.76 -93.86 -0.09
CA LEU A 17 -41.00 -92.68 0.73
C LEU A 17 -39.72 -92.21 1.42
N ARG A 18 -38.92 -93.12 1.99
CA ARG A 18 -37.62 -92.81 2.60
C ARG A 18 -36.65 -92.20 1.57
N SER A 19 -36.57 -92.74 0.36
CA SER A 19 -35.75 -92.16 -0.71
C SER A 19 -36.24 -90.76 -1.14
N ARG A 20 -37.56 -90.55 -1.17
CA ARG A 20 -38.14 -89.23 -1.47
C ARG A 20 -37.86 -88.23 -0.35
N LEU A 21 -37.95 -88.65 0.92
CA LEU A 21 -37.62 -87.82 2.08
C LEU A 21 -36.15 -87.41 2.05
N ALA A 22 -35.22 -88.36 1.85
CA ALA A 22 -33.79 -88.06 1.76
C ALA A 22 -33.48 -87.04 0.64
N ARG A 23 -34.12 -87.18 -0.54
CA ARG A 23 -33.98 -86.19 -1.62
C ARG A 23 -34.53 -84.82 -1.25
N LEU A 24 -35.68 -84.76 -0.56
CA LEU A 24 -36.25 -83.49 -0.09
C LEU A 24 -35.40 -82.85 1.01
N GLU A 25 -34.81 -83.64 1.89
CA GLU A 25 -33.87 -83.17 2.93
C GLU A 25 -32.61 -82.58 2.29
N GLU A 26 -32.03 -83.25 1.30
CA GLU A 26 -30.89 -82.73 0.53
C GLU A 26 -31.25 -81.44 -0.20
N GLN A 27 -32.42 -81.38 -0.85
CA GLN A 27 -32.91 -80.17 -1.51
C GLN A 27 -33.16 -79.03 -0.52
N ASN A 28 -33.70 -79.31 0.66
CA ASN A 28 -33.89 -78.31 1.71
C ASN A 28 -32.54 -77.79 2.21
N GLN A 29 -31.56 -78.67 2.41
CA GLN A 29 -30.20 -78.28 2.81
C GLN A 29 -29.55 -77.38 1.75
N GLN A 30 -29.70 -77.70 0.47
CA GLN A 30 -29.21 -76.88 -0.64
C GLN A 30 -29.89 -75.50 -0.68
N LEU A 31 -31.23 -75.46 -0.53
CA LEU A 31 -31.98 -74.19 -0.49
C LEU A 31 -31.60 -73.34 0.71
N LEU A 32 -31.41 -73.94 1.88
CA LEU A 32 -30.93 -73.23 3.07
C LEU A 32 -29.52 -72.67 2.87
N GLY A 33 -28.63 -73.42 2.22
CA GLY A 33 -27.31 -72.94 1.83
C GLY A 33 -27.37 -71.73 0.91
N GLN A 34 -28.17 -71.82 -0.17
CA GLN A 34 -28.37 -70.70 -1.11
C GLN A 34 -28.97 -69.46 -0.43
N LEU A 35 -29.91 -69.65 0.50
CA LEU A 35 -30.50 -68.55 1.25
C LEU A 35 -29.46 -67.88 2.17
N ALA A 36 -28.62 -68.67 2.86
CA ALA A 36 -27.55 -68.15 3.71
C ALA A 36 -26.48 -67.39 2.90
N GLU A 37 -26.10 -67.90 1.73
CA GLU A 37 -25.18 -67.21 0.81
C GLU A 37 -25.78 -65.90 0.31
N SER A 38 -27.05 -65.91 -0.10
CA SER A 38 -27.77 -64.71 -0.54
C SER A 38 -27.84 -63.65 0.56
N GLN A 39 -28.17 -64.06 1.79
CA GLN A 39 -28.17 -63.17 2.97
C GLN A 39 -26.77 -62.58 3.25
N SER A 40 -25.72 -63.42 3.20
CA SER A 40 -24.35 -62.93 3.39
C SER A 40 -23.93 -61.95 2.29
N GLN A 41 -24.36 -62.17 1.05
CA GLN A 41 -24.08 -61.27 -0.06
C GLN A 41 -24.79 -59.93 0.13
N GLU A 42 -26.08 -59.94 0.49
CA GLU A 42 -26.86 -58.74 0.82
C GLU A 42 -26.25 -57.94 1.98
N ASP A 43 -25.80 -58.62 3.04
CA ASP A 43 -25.09 -57.97 4.15
C ASP A 43 -23.78 -57.33 3.68
N SER A 44 -23.05 -57.99 2.78
CA SER A 44 -21.81 -57.45 2.23
C SER A 44 -22.06 -56.21 1.36
N THR A 45 -23.15 -56.18 0.59
CA THR A 45 -23.52 -55.03 -0.23
C THR A 45 -24.00 -53.88 0.64
N ALA A 46 -24.83 -54.15 1.64
CA ALA A 46 -25.30 -53.14 2.60
C ALA A 46 -24.14 -52.49 3.36
N ARG A 47 -23.08 -53.25 3.71
CA ARG A 47 -21.87 -52.69 4.32
C ARG A 47 -21.13 -51.74 3.39
N LYS A 48 -20.96 -52.12 2.12
CA LYS A 48 -20.30 -51.28 1.10
C LYS A 48 -21.08 -49.99 0.85
N GLU A 49 -22.41 -50.07 0.78
CA GLU A 49 -23.27 -48.89 0.63
C GLU A 49 -23.16 -47.92 1.81
N ARG A 50 -23.12 -48.44 3.05
CA ARG A 50 -22.88 -47.62 4.24
C ARG A 50 -21.52 -46.93 4.20
N GLU A 51 -20.47 -47.64 3.77
CA GLU A 51 -19.14 -47.06 3.64
C GLU A 51 -19.13 -45.92 2.60
N VAL A 52 -19.75 -46.13 1.43
CA VAL A 52 -19.88 -45.09 0.40
C VAL A 52 -20.66 -43.89 0.95
N MET A 53 -21.75 -44.14 1.68
CA MET A 53 -22.56 -43.07 2.28
C MET A 53 -21.77 -42.25 3.30
N LEU A 54 -20.94 -42.89 4.13
CA LEU A 54 -20.08 -42.18 5.08
C LEU A 54 -19.04 -41.31 4.35
N ARG A 55 -18.39 -41.85 3.31
CA ARG A 55 -17.45 -41.08 2.49
C ARG A 55 -18.11 -39.89 1.80
N LEU A 56 -19.31 -40.08 1.25
CA LEU A 56 -20.08 -38.99 0.64
C LEU A 56 -20.47 -37.93 1.68
N LYS A 57 -20.88 -38.35 2.88
CA LYS A 57 -21.17 -37.42 3.98
C LYS A 57 -19.94 -36.59 4.35
N GLU A 58 -18.78 -37.23 4.49
CA GLU A 58 -17.52 -36.52 4.78
C GLU A 58 -17.17 -35.49 3.72
N VAL A 59 -17.31 -35.83 2.43
CA VAL A 59 -17.05 -34.88 1.34
C VAL A 59 -18.07 -33.73 1.36
N VAL A 60 -19.35 -34.02 1.57
CA VAL A 60 -20.40 -32.99 1.66
C VAL A 60 -20.18 -32.07 2.85
N ASP A 61 -19.80 -32.61 4.01
CA ASP A 61 -19.53 -31.80 5.20
C ASP A 61 -18.29 -30.92 4.99
N LYS A 62 -17.22 -31.44 4.38
CA LYS A 62 -16.05 -30.63 3.96
C LYS A 62 -16.43 -29.51 3.01
N GLN A 63 -17.21 -29.81 1.96
CA GLN A 63 -17.66 -28.81 1.00
C GLN A 63 -18.53 -27.74 1.65
N ARG A 64 -19.37 -28.09 2.63
CA ARG A 64 -20.16 -27.12 3.39
C ARG A 64 -19.28 -26.20 4.21
N ASP A 65 -18.26 -26.74 4.86
CA ASP A 65 -17.31 -25.93 5.65
C ASP A 65 -16.45 -25.04 4.76
N GLU A 66 -16.02 -25.52 3.59
CA GLU A 66 -15.35 -24.72 2.56
C GLU A 66 -16.25 -23.58 2.06
N LEU A 67 -17.53 -23.85 1.77
CA LEU A 67 -18.49 -22.82 1.36
C LEU A 67 -18.70 -21.77 2.45
N ARG A 68 -18.76 -22.18 3.73
CA ARG A 68 -18.85 -21.24 4.86
C ARG A 68 -17.60 -20.38 4.99
N ALA A 69 -16.41 -20.99 4.89
CA ALA A 69 -15.14 -20.28 4.94
C ALA A 69 -15.03 -19.24 3.80
N GLN A 70 -15.36 -19.64 2.57
CA GLN A 70 -15.40 -18.74 1.41
C GLN A 70 -16.43 -17.62 1.59
N ALA A 71 -17.62 -17.90 2.12
CA ALA A 71 -18.62 -16.88 2.40
C ALA A 71 -18.11 -15.84 3.41
N HIS A 72 -17.42 -16.29 4.48
CA HIS A 72 -16.79 -15.37 5.43
C HIS A 72 -15.68 -14.54 4.78
N GLU A 73 -14.85 -15.14 3.94
CA GLU A 73 -13.78 -14.43 3.21
C GLU A 73 -14.36 -13.36 2.27
N ILE A 74 -15.44 -13.67 1.54
CA ILE A 74 -16.14 -12.72 0.68
C ILE A 74 -16.65 -11.53 1.50
N VAL A 75 -17.23 -11.76 2.68
CA VAL A 75 -17.72 -10.69 3.56
C VAL A 75 -16.57 -9.84 4.13
N CYS A 76 -15.44 -10.45 4.48
CA CYS A 76 -14.26 -9.69 4.89
C CYS A 76 -13.75 -8.79 3.76
N LYS A 77 -13.57 -9.35 2.55
CA LYS A 77 -13.13 -8.60 1.38
C LYS A 77 -14.13 -7.50 0.99
N SER A 78 -15.43 -7.74 1.12
CA SER A 78 -16.45 -6.72 0.80
C SER A 78 -16.32 -5.52 1.73
N ARG A 79 -16.13 -5.74 3.04
CA ARG A 79 -15.91 -4.66 4.02
C ARG A 79 -14.66 -3.84 3.71
N ASP A 80 -13.57 -4.49 3.31
CA ASP A 80 -12.34 -3.78 2.91
C ASP A 80 -12.59 -2.93 1.66
N THR A 81 -13.32 -3.45 0.68
CA THR A 81 -13.68 -2.68 -0.52
C THR A 81 -14.60 -1.49 -0.19
N GLU A 82 -15.56 -1.66 0.73
CA GLU A 82 -16.42 -0.57 1.21
C GLU A 82 -15.60 0.51 1.93
N ALA A 83 -14.66 0.13 2.80
CA ALA A 83 -13.79 1.07 3.50
C ALA A 83 -12.90 1.87 2.52
N LEU A 84 -12.36 1.21 1.49
CA LEU A 84 -11.58 1.89 0.44
C LEU A 84 -12.46 2.82 -0.41
N GLN A 85 -13.70 2.43 -0.73
CA GLN A 85 -14.65 3.30 -1.42
C GLN A 85 -14.99 4.55 -0.60
N GLU A 86 -15.20 4.42 0.72
CA GLU A 86 -15.39 5.57 1.60
C GLU A 86 -14.18 6.51 1.63
N GLN A 87 -12.97 5.95 1.69
CA GLN A 87 -11.75 6.76 1.62
C GLN A 87 -11.65 7.51 0.29
N LEU A 88 -11.94 6.85 -0.83
CA LEU A 88 -11.97 7.50 -2.14
C LEU A 88 -13.00 8.63 -2.18
N HIS A 89 -14.21 8.42 -1.66
CA HIS A 89 -15.24 9.47 -1.59
C HIS A 89 -14.77 10.66 -0.75
N ARG A 90 -14.10 10.44 0.38
CA ARG A 90 -13.51 11.51 1.20
C ARG A 90 -12.43 12.28 0.43
N PHE A 91 -11.56 11.58 -0.31
CA PHE A 91 -10.54 12.23 -1.15
C PHE A 91 -11.14 13.05 -2.29
N MET A 92 -12.18 12.54 -2.95
CA MET A 92 -12.90 13.26 -4.00
C MET A 92 -13.51 14.56 -3.46
N ALA A 93 -14.19 14.51 -2.32
CA ALA A 93 -14.75 15.69 -1.67
C ALA A 93 -13.67 16.72 -1.31
N MET A 94 -12.54 16.27 -0.73
CA MET A 94 -11.41 17.16 -0.43
C MET A 94 -10.79 17.77 -1.70
N ASN A 95 -10.72 17.01 -2.79
CA ASN A 95 -10.18 17.49 -4.05
C ASN A 95 -11.09 18.56 -4.68
N GLU A 96 -12.40 18.37 -4.62
CA GLU A 96 -13.39 19.38 -5.02
C GLU A 96 -13.25 20.66 -4.18
N ASP A 97 -13.08 20.53 -2.87
CA ASP A 97 -12.84 21.68 -1.98
C ASP A 97 -11.54 22.43 -2.33
N LEU A 98 -10.47 21.70 -2.66
CA LEU A 98 -9.21 22.30 -3.10
C LEU A 98 -9.37 23.02 -4.44
N HIS A 99 -10.05 22.41 -5.40
CA HIS A 99 -10.37 23.05 -6.68
C HIS A 99 -11.19 24.33 -6.47
N HIS A 100 -12.17 24.31 -5.57
CA HIS A 100 -12.95 25.49 -5.22
C HIS A 100 -12.10 26.58 -4.58
N LYS A 101 -11.23 26.22 -3.62
CA LYS A 101 -10.28 27.17 -2.99
C LYS A 101 -9.35 27.81 -4.01
N VAL A 102 -8.80 27.02 -4.94
CA VAL A 102 -7.97 27.53 -6.04
C VAL A 102 -8.76 28.50 -6.92
N ALA A 103 -10.00 28.15 -7.28
CA ALA A 103 -10.85 29.02 -8.09
C ALA A 103 -11.14 30.37 -7.39
N VAL A 104 -11.43 30.35 -6.09
CA VAL A 104 -11.66 31.56 -5.28
C VAL A 104 -10.40 32.41 -5.21
N VAL A 105 -9.25 31.83 -4.89
CA VAL A 105 -7.96 32.56 -4.82
C VAL A 105 -7.60 33.14 -6.19
N GLN A 106 -7.82 32.39 -7.26
CA GLN A 106 -7.58 32.87 -8.62
C GLN A 106 -8.51 34.04 -9.00
N ALA A 107 -9.78 34.01 -8.60
CA ALA A 107 -10.71 35.11 -8.80
C ALA A 107 -10.31 36.35 -7.99
N GLN A 108 -9.89 36.16 -6.73
CA GLN A 108 -9.37 37.24 -5.88
C GLN A 108 -8.12 37.88 -6.49
N LEU A 109 -7.19 37.09 -7.01
CA LEU A 109 -5.98 37.58 -7.67
C LEU A 109 -6.32 38.42 -8.92
N LYS A 110 -7.26 37.95 -9.76
CA LYS A 110 -7.72 38.70 -10.93
C LYS A 110 -8.34 40.05 -10.54
N SER A 111 -9.25 40.05 -9.56
CA SER A 111 -9.87 41.30 -9.08
C SER A 111 -8.84 42.27 -8.47
N ALA A 112 -7.83 41.77 -7.76
CA ALA A 112 -6.75 42.60 -7.23
C ALA A 112 -5.89 43.22 -8.34
N LEU A 113 -5.60 42.46 -9.40
CA LEU A 113 -4.88 42.98 -10.57
C LEU A 113 -5.69 44.04 -11.33
N GLU A 114 -6.99 43.84 -11.52
CA GLU A 114 -7.90 44.82 -12.14
C GLU A 114 -7.92 46.12 -11.33
N LYS A 115 -8.12 46.03 -10.01
CA LYS A 115 -8.08 47.22 -9.12
C LYS A 115 -6.73 47.92 -9.16
N LYS A 116 -5.62 47.18 -9.24
CA LYS A 116 -4.29 47.77 -9.39
C LYS A 116 -4.17 48.53 -10.72
N SER A 117 -4.62 47.94 -11.83
CA SER A 117 -4.58 48.63 -13.13
C SER A 117 -5.47 49.88 -13.15
N ASP A 118 -6.63 49.85 -12.49
CA ASP A 118 -7.52 51.01 -12.39
C ASP A 118 -6.88 52.14 -11.58
N LEU A 119 -6.22 51.81 -10.46
CA LEU A 119 -5.48 52.77 -9.64
C LEU A 119 -4.27 53.35 -10.38
N GLU A 120 -3.52 52.54 -11.12
CA GLU A 120 -2.42 53.00 -11.97
C GLU A 120 -2.91 53.95 -13.07
N ALA A 121 -4.06 53.66 -13.69
CA ALA A 121 -4.70 54.55 -14.67
C ALA A 121 -5.13 55.89 -14.04
N ALA A 122 -5.78 55.85 -12.87
CA ALA A 122 -6.18 57.05 -12.14
C ALA A 122 -4.97 57.89 -11.69
N LEU A 123 -3.87 57.25 -11.26
CA LEU A 123 -2.62 57.93 -10.93
C LEU A 123 -2.02 58.65 -12.16
N LEU A 124 -2.01 58.00 -13.31
CA LEU A 124 -1.54 58.60 -14.56
C LEU A 124 -2.42 59.78 -15.01
N GLU A 125 -3.74 59.69 -14.82
CA GLU A 125 -4.67 60.79 -15.14
C GLU A 125 -4.47 62.00 -14.22
N THR A 126 -4.41 61.78 -12.90
CA THR A 126 -4.11 62.85 -11.93
C THR A 126 -2.75 63.49 -12.18
N GLN A 127 -1.74 62.72 -12.58
CA GLN A 127 -0.43 63.24 -13.00
C GLN A 127 -0.52 64.11 -14.27
N ARG A 128 -1.33 63.71 -15.25
CA ARG A 128 -1.58 64.51 -16.47
C ARG A 128 -2.33 65.79 -16.14
N GLU A 129 -3.32 65.74 -15.25
CA GLU A 129 -4.12 66.91 -14.86
C GLU A 129 -3.31 67.92 -14.02
N THR A 130 -2.52 67.45 -13.06
CA THR A 130 -1.55 68.30 -12.32
C THR A 130 -0.55 68.95 -13.27
N SER A 131 -0.02 68.20 -14.24
CA SER A 131 0.88 68.74 -15.27
C SER A 131 0.19 69.79 -16.15
N ARG A 132 -1.10 69.63 -16.47
CA ARG A 132 -1.90 70.64 -17.19
C ARG A 132 -2.10 71.89 -16.34
N ARG A 133 -2.47 71.74 -15.07
CA ARG A 133 -2.70 72.86 -14.13
C ARG A 133 -1.43 73.68 -13.89
N ASN A 134 -0.27 73.02 -13.82
CA ASN A 134 1.03 73.67 -13.71
C ASN A 134 1.41 74.49 -14.96
N ARG A 135 0.82 74.20 -16.13
CA ARG A 135 1.03 74.97 -17.37
C ARG A 135 0.08 76.16 -17.52
N THR A 136 -1.06 76.16 -16.83
CA THR A 136 -2.11 77.18 -16.96
C THR A 136 -2.30 78.05 -15.71
N GLY A 137 -1.59 77.80 -14.61
CA GLY A 137 -1.57 78.69 -13.43
C GLY A 137 -0.77 79.98 -13.69
N PRO A 138 -1.21 81.15 -13.19
CA PRO A 138 -0.48 82.40 -13.36
C PRO A 138 0.85 82.35 -12.60
N GLU A 139 1.91 82.91 -13.21
CA GLU A 139 3.20 83.14 -12.58
C GLU A 139 3.02 83.89 -11.25
N SER A 140 3.28 83.22 -10.13
CA SER A 140 3.65 83.89 -8.88
C SER A 140 4.94 83.25 -8.36
N GLN A 141 6.03 83.92 -8.73
CA GLN A 141 7.33 84.03 -8.06
C GLN A 141 8.18 82.76 -7.85
N GLN A 142 9.30 82.76 -8.58
CA GLN A 142 10.53 81.99 -8.31
C GLN A 142 11.00 82.13 -6.85
N PRO A 143 11.79 81.16 -6.34
CA PRO A 143 13.25 81.33 -6.44
C PRO A 143 13.93 80.25 -7.29
N LYS A 144 15.02 80.70 -7.91
CA LYS A 144 15.89 80.00 -8.85
C LYS A 144 16.49 78.71 -8.27
N HIS A 145 16.48 77.62 -9.03
CA HIS A 145 17.67 76.77 -9.20
C HIS A 145 17.60 76.05 -10.56
N LYS A 146 18.72 76.07 -11.29
CA LYS A 146 18.85 75.59 -12.68
C LYS A 146 18.88 74.06 -12.77
N PRO A 147 18.54 73.49 -13.95
CA PRO A 147 18.23 72.08 -14.10
C PRO A 147 19.46 71.26 -14.56
N VAL A 148 19.55 70.02 -14.09
CA VAL A 148 20.31 68.96 -14.76
C VAL A 148 19.38 67.76 -14.88
N ARG A 149 18.98 67.44 -16.11
CA ARG A 149 18.36 66.16 -16.45
C ARG A 149 19.48 65.16 -16.69
N ARG A 150 19.52 64.06 -15.93
CA ARG A 150 20.05 62.79 -16.44
C ARG A 150 19.60 61.60 -15.59
N TRP A 151 18.60 60.90 -16.15
CA TRP A 151 18.33 59.47 -16.15
C TRP A 151 19.26 58.56 -15.33
N GLU A 152 18.65 57.71 -14.52
CA GLU A 152 18.96 56.28 -14.36
C GLU A 152 20.45 55.89 -14.48
N ALA A 153 21.20 55.98 -13.38
CA ALA A 153 22.36 55.13 -13.06
C ALA A 153 22.96 55.54 -11.72
N GLU A 154 22.34 55.14 -10.61
CA GLU A 154 22.97 55.15 -9.27
C GLU A 154 22.48 53.93 -8.48
N LEU A 155 22.60 52.78 -9.13
CA LEU A 155 22.80 51.48 -8.50
C LEU A 155 24.27 51.12 -8.76
N ALA A 156 25.21 51.64 -7.98
CA ALA A 156 26.56 51.07 -7.78
C ALA A 156 27.42 51.92 -6.84
N LEU A 157 27.90 51.25 -5.79
CA LEU A 157 29.10 51.54 -5.00
C LEU A 157 29.12 52.79 -4.12
N GLU A 158 28.85 52.58 -2.83
CA GLU A 158 29.81 52.97 -1.79
C GLU A 158 29.94 51.81 -0.78
N GLU A 159 31.11 51.15 -0.80
CA GLU A 159 31.52 50.16 0.20
C GLU A 159 31.71 50.83 1.57
N PRO A 160 31.48 50.10 2.67
CA PRO A 160 32.55 50.04 3.66
C PRO A 160 33.25 48.69 3.64
N GLN A 161 34.50 48.71 3.21
CA GLN A 161 35.46 47.66 3.45
C GLN A 161 35.68 47.50 4.96
N HIS A 162 35.44 46.29 5.46
CA HIS A 162 36.22 45.76 6.57
C HIS A 162 37.01 44.56 6.04
N GLN A 163 38.30 44.81 5.84
CA GLN A 163 39.32 43.79 5.71
C GLN A 163 39.45 43.08 7.06
N ASP A 164 39.32 41.76 7.06
CA ASP A 164 40.21 40.92 7.84
C ASP A 164 40.51 39.63 7.07
N THR A 165 41.76 39.21 7.18
CA THR A 165 42.52 38.40 6.22
C THR A 165 42.35 36.91 6.49
N GLU A 166 42.21 36.08 5.43
CA GLU A 166 42.85 34.75 5.30
C GLU A 166 42.79 34.28 3.81
N PRO A 167 43.92 33.92 3.19
CA PRO A 167 44.01 33.66 1.74
C PRO A 167 43.82 32.16 1.43
N GLY A 168 42.71 31.76 0.79
CA GLY A 168 42.58 30.35 0.42
C GLY A 168 41.32 29.82 -0.28
N ARG A 169 40.36 30.64 -0.73
CA ARG A 169 39.38 30.25 -1.75
C ARG A 169 38.54 31.43 -2.16
N SER A 170 38.67 31.85 -3.41
CA SER A 170 37.80 32.85 -4.04
C SER A 170 36.32 32.41 -3.96
N PRO A 171 35.41 33.17 -3.31
CA PRO A 171 33.97 32.85 -3.24
C PRO A 171 33.17 33.23 -4.49
N ALA A 172 33.80 33.83 -5.50
CA ALA A 172 33.18 34.09 -6.78
C ALA A 172 33.53 32.95 -7.73
N HIS A 173 32.54 32.11 -8.04
CA HIS A 173 32.16 31.69 -9.41
C HIS A 173 31.25 30.46 -9.36
N CYS A 174 29.98 30.69 -9.07
CA CYS A 174 28.90 29.91 -9.68
C CYS A 174 27.65 30.80 -9.75
N CYS A 175 27.70 31.79 -10.64
CA CYS A 175 26.55 32.63 -10.92
C CYS A 175 25.71 31.92 -11.98
N PHE A 176 24.81 31.04 -11.55
CA PHE A 176 23.81 30.46 -12.46
C PHE A 176 22.92 31.57 -13.04
N SER A 177 22.58 31.46 -14.33
CA SER A 177 21.50 32.25 -14.90
C SER A 177 20.17 31.90 -14.20
N ARG A 178 19.19 32.79 -14.26
CA ARG A 178 17.85 32.54 -13.69
C ARG A 178 17.22 31.27 -14.28
N GLU A 179 17.42 31.03 -15.56
CA GLU A 179 16.93 29.86 -16.29
C GLU A 179 17.64 28.58 -15.85
N GLU A 180 18.97 28.64 -15.67
CA GLU A 180 19.77 27.52 -15.16
C GLU A 180 19.36 27.16 -13.74
N LEU A 181 19.12 28.15 -12.87
CA LEU A 181 18.64 27.91 -11.51
C LEU A 181 17.25 27.27 -11.51
N GLN A 182 16.36 27.69 -12.41
CA GLN A 182 15.04 27.09 -12.56
C GLN A 182 15.14 25.62 -13.02
N GLN A 183 16.02 25.33 -13.98
CA GLN A 183 16.29 23.96 -14.45
C GLN A 183 16.87 23.09 -13.33
N ILE A 184 17.90 23.58 -12.62
CA ILE A 184 18.51 22.86 -11.48
C ILE A 184 17.48 22.57 -10.39
N LEU A 185 16.59 23.51 -10.08
CA LEU A 185 15.53 23.30 -9.10
C LEU A 185 14.52 22.26 -9.55
N GLN A 186 14.16 22.25 -10.85
CA GLN A 186 13.29 21.25 -11.43
C GLN A 186 13.95 19.86 -11.38
N GLU A 187 15.17 19.72 -11.90
CA GLU A 187 15.94 18.47 -11.85
C GLU A 187 16.12 17.97 -10.42
N ARG A 188 16.38 18.88 -9.47
CA ARG A 188 16.46 18.52 -8.05
C ARG A 188 15.15 17.99 -7.51
N ASN A 189 14.01 18.55 -7.91
CA ASN A 189 12.69 18.05 -7.51
C ASN A 189 12.42 16.67 -8.13
N GLU A 190 12.75 16.47 -9.41
CA GLU A 190 12.62 15.18 -10.10
C GLU A 190 13.53 14.11 -9.50
N LEU A 191 14.77 14.44 -9.16
CA LEU A 191 15.68 13.54 -8.45
C LEU A 191 15.18 13.22 -7.04
N LYS A 192 14.54 14.17 -6.36
CA LYS A 192 13.94 13.92 -5.05
C LYS A 192 12.76 12.95 -5.16
N THR A 193 11.89 13.09 -6.16
CA THR A 193 10.80 12.15 -6.41
C THR A 193 11.34 10.76 -6.80
N ASN A 194 12.32 10.69 -7.68
CA ASN A 194 12.93 9.43 -8.10
C ASN A 194 13.64 8.72 -6.92
N LEU A 195 14.33 9.48 -6.06
CA LEU A 195 14.94 8.93 -4.85
C LEU A 195 13.91 8.33 -3.90
N PHE A 196 12.76 9.00 -3.75
CA PHE A 196 11.65 8.49 -2.93
C PHE A 196 11.09 7.18 -3.50
N LEU A 197 10.81 7.13 -4.81
CA LEU A 197 10.32 5.91 -5.48
C LEU A 197 11.30 4.75 -5.35
N VAL A 198 12.59 4.98 -5.59
CA VAL A 198 13.63 3.95 -5.46
C VAL A 198 13.75 3.47 -4.00
N GLN A 199 13.55 4.34 -3.01
CA GLN A 199 13.53 3.92 -1.60
C GLN A 199 12.34 3.01 -1.30
N GLU A 200 11.17 3.30 -1.85
CA GLU A 200 9.98 2.46 -1.74
C GLU A 200 10.16 1.10 -2.42
N GLU A 201 10.70 1.07 -3.65
CA GLU A 201 11.04 -0.16 -4.37
C GLU A 201 12.05 -1.03 -3.58
N LEU A 202 13.09 -0.40 -3.03
CA LEU A 202 14.06 -1.11 -2.18
C LEU A 202 13.40 -1.69 -0.92
N ALA A 203 12.49 -0.95 -0.29
CA ALA A 203 11.74 -1.45 0.86
C ALA A 203 10.81 -2.61 0.47
N TYR A 204 10.16 -2.52 -0.70
CA TYR A 204 9.34 -3.59 -1.27
C TYR A 204 10.15 -4.88 -1.43
N TYR A 205 11.29 -4.83 -2.13
CA TYR A 205 12.12 -6.03 -2.33
C TYR A 205 12.71 -6.58 -1.02
N GLN A 206 13.06 -5.71 -0.07
CA GLN A 206 13.53 -6.15 1.25
C GLN A 206 12.44 -6.90 2.02
N ARG A 207 11.19 -6.45 1.94
CA ARG A 207 10.05 -7.14 2.55
C ARG A 207 9.75 -8.45 1.81
N GLU A 208 9.82 -8.45 0.49
CA GLU A 208 9.60 -9.65 -0.33
C GLU A 208 10.63 -10.75 -0.03
N LEU A 209 11.88 -10.38 0.23
CA LEU A 209 12.93 -11.33 0.64
C LEU A 209 12.66 -12.00 1.99
N LEU A 210 11.91 -11.34 2.88
CA LEU A 210 11.54 -11.86 4.21
C LEU A 210 10.23 -12.67 4.17
N ASN A 211 9.25 -12.25 3.36
CA ASN A 211 7.92 -12.85 3.28
C ASN A 211 7.92 -14.32 2.81
N GLU A 212 8.96 -14.75 2.09
CA GLU A 212 9.10 -16.14 1.61
C GLU A 212 10.08 -16.99 2.44
N GLU A 213 10.56 -16.53 3.61
CA GLU A 213 11.63 -17.20 4.41
C GLU A 213 12.90 -17.56 3.61
N ARG A 214 13.09 -16.96 2.41
CA ARG A 214 14.25 -17.24 1.54
C ARG A 214 15.55 -16.92 2.25
N ILE A 215 15.55 -15.90 3.11
CA ILE A 215 16.73 -15.42 3.83
C ILE A 215 16.33 -14.98 5.25
N PRO A 216 16.99 -15.50 6.31
CA PRO A 216 16.81 -15.01 7.68
C PRO A 216 17.09 -13.51 7.85
N SER A 217 16.38 -12.87 8.79
CA SER A 217 16.46 -11.42 9.06
C SER A 217 17.88 -10.91 9.34
N PHE A 218 18.65 -11.63 10.15
CA PHE A 218 20.01 -11.21 10.51
C PHE A 218 20.96 -11.14 9.29
N PHE A 219 20.78 -11.99 8.28
CA PHE A 219 21.56 -11.94 7.05
C PHE A 219 21.18 -10.71 6.21
N LEU A 220 19.89 -10.38 6.14
CA LEU A 220 19.43 -9.17 5.45
C LEU A 220 20.00 -7.91 6.12
N ASP A 221 20.07 -7.87 7.45
CA ASP A 221 20.64 -6.74 8.18
C ASP A 221 22.16 -6.63 7.99
N ALA A 222 22.87 -7.76 7.97
CA ALA A 222 24.28 -7.80 7.61
C ALA A 222 24.51 -7.28 6.18
N MET A 223 23.69 -7.72 5.21
CA MET A 223 23.74 -7.22 3.83
C MET A 223 23.41 -5.72 3.73
N LYS A 224 22.43 -5.22 4.48
CA LYS A 224 22.11 -3.79 4.54
C LYS A 224 23.31 -2.99 5.08
N SER A 225 23.99 -3.49 6.10
CA SER A 225 25.17 -2.85 6.67
C SER A 225 26.33 -2.77 5.65
N THR A 226 26.62 -3.86 4.93
CA THR A 226 27.65 -3.86 3.89
C THR A 226 27.29 -2.94 2.72
N ILE A 227 26.04 -2.95 2.27
CA ILE A 227 25.54 -2.02 1.23
C ILE A 227 25.64 -0.56 1.70
N LYS A 228 25.26 -0.25 2.95
CA LYS A 228 25.39 1.11 3.51
C LYS A 228 26.85 1.58 3.52
N ARG A 229 27.77 0.71 3.95
CA ARG A 229 29.22 1.00 3.96
C ARG A 229 29.74 1.24 2.54
N GLN A 230 29.39 0.37 1.60
CA GLN A 230 29.78 0.52 0.19
C GLN A 230 29.16 1.77 -0.44
N ARG A 231 27.90 2.10 -0.14
CA ARG A 231 27.23 3.32 -0.58
C ARG A 231 27.93 4.57 -0.05
N LYS A 232 28.36 4.59 1.22
CA LYS A 232 29.14 5.71 1.81
C LYS A 232 30.45 5.90 1.03
N LYS A 233 31.15 4.81 0.74
CA LYS A 233 32.38 4.79 -0.06
C LYS A 233 32.16 5.34 -1.48
N ILE A 234 31.17 4.82 -2.19
CA ILE A 234 30.84 5.24 -3.55
C ILE A 234 30.40 6.71 -3.57
N ARG A 235 29.54 7.12 -2.63
CA ARG A 235 29.08 8.51 -2.51
C ARG A 235 30.24 9.47 -2.29
N ALA A 236 31.18 9.13 -1.40
CA ALA A 236 32.35 9.97 -1.15
C ALA A 236 33.19 10.15 -2.42
N LYS A 237 33.41 9.07 -3.16
CA LYS A 237 34.10 9.10 -4.46
C LYS A 237 33.36 9.92 -5.52
N MET A 238 32.05 9.76 -5.65
CA MET A 238 31.24 10.48 -6.64
C MET A 238 31.14 11.98 -6.35
N LEU A 239 31.15 12.36 -5.06
CA LEU A 239 31.02 13.76 -4.63
C LEU A 239 32.36 14.44 -4.35
N GLY A 240 33.48 13.71 -4.47
CA GLY A 240 34.82 14.23 -4.21
C GLY A 240 35.08 14.60 -2.74
N THR A 241 34.35 14.02 -1.80
CA THR A 241 34.56 14.24 -0.35
C THR A 241 35.59 13.25 0.19
N LEU A 242 36.50 13.70 1.07
CA LEU A 242 37.56 12.87 1.66
C LEU A 242 36.97 11.62 2.35
N GLU A 243 37.53 10.44 2.07
CA GLU A 243 37.12 9.20 2.76
C GLU A 243 37.59 9.24 4.22
N GLU A 244 36.66 9.40 5.15
CA GLU A 244 36.93 9.14 6.57
C GLU A 244 37.02 7.63 6.78
N SER A 245 38.20 7.20 7.20
CA SER A 245 38.52 5.80 7.47
C SER A 245 37.67 5.27 8.62
N GLU A 246 37.00 4.16 8.35
CA GLU A 246 36.47 3.15 9.28
C GLU A 246 36.43 3.54 10.77
N SER A 247 35.52 4.45 11.14
CA SER A 247 35.11 4.62 12.54
C SER A 247 33.97 3.66 12.85
N SER A 248 34.23 2.80 13.82
CA SER A 248 33.29 1.86 14.42
C SER A 248 32.18 2.62 15.16
N ASP A 249 31.00 2.77 14.54
CA ASP A 249 29.79 3.24 15.23
C ASP A 249 28.81 2.08 15.40
N GLU A 250 28.79 1.57 16.63
CA GLU A 250 27.58 1.04 17.25
C GLU A 250 26.61 2.23 17.43
N ASP A 251 25.31 1.97 17.25
CA ASP A 251 24.19 2.84 17.61
C ASP A 251 24.05 4.21 16.90
N GLU A 252 23.40 4.17 15.73
CA GLU A 252 22.41 5.22 15.39
C GLU A 252 21.05 4.59 15.08
N SER A 253 20.47 3.95 16.09
CA SER A 253 19.02 3.71 16.18
C SER A 253 18.35 4.96 16.73
N SER A 254 18.32 6.03 15.94
CA SER A 254 17.47 7.19 16.19
C SER A 254 16.97 7.65 14.84
N TRP A 255 15.69 8.02 14.75
CA TRP A 255 14.96 8.41 13.53
C TRP A 255 14.13 7.35 12.79
N LEU A 256 13.83 6.20 13.40
CA LEU A 256 12.67 5.41 12.97
C LEU A 256 11.63 5.35 14.10
N PRO A 257 10.33 5.60 13.83
CA PRO A 257 9.28 5.34 14.81
C PRO A 257 9.30 3.85 15.17
N ALA A 258 9.27 3.55 16.47
CA ALA A 258 9.25 2.19 16.96
C ALA A 258 8.06 1.39 16.37
N PRO A 259 8.24 0.09 16.06
CA PRO A 259 7.12 -0.78 15.71
C PRO A 259 6.11 -0.81 16.87
N GLY A 260 4.85 -0.51 16.56
CA GLY A 260 3.76 -0.49 17.53
C GLY A 260 3.61 -1.83 18.22
N THR A 261 4.00 -1.89 19.49
CA THR A 261 3.46 -2.86 20.44
C THR A 261 2.15 -2.30 20.96
N ASP A 262 1.05 -2.91 20.53
CA ASP A 262 -0.28 -2.73 21.14
C ASP A 262 -0.19 -3.06 22.63
N CYS A 263 -0.16 -2.02 23.46
CA CYS A 263 -0.45 -2.10 24.88
C CYS A 263 -1.39 -0.94 25.20
N VAL A 264 -2.68 -1.28 25.25
CA VAL A 264 -3.78 -0.47 25.77
C VAL A 264 -3.59 -0.27 27.28
N ASP A 265 -2.71 0.67 27.69
CA ASP A 265 -2.80 1.38 28.99
C ASP A 265 -1.69 2.43 29.27
N ALA A 266 -0.96 2.94 28.27
CA ALA A 266 0.03 3.98 28.53
C ALA A 266 -0.60 5.39 28.58
N GLN A 267 -0.61 6.00 29.77
CA GLN A 267 -1.09 7.36 30.04
C GLN A 267 -0.24 8.43 29.31
N PRO A 268 -0.85 9.48 28.71
CA PRO A 268 -0.10 10.48 27.93
C PRO A 268 0.78 11.38 28.82
N PRO A 269 1.94 11.84 28.34
CA PRO A 269 2.86 12.67 29.11
C PRO A 269 2.32 14.09 29.30
N GLU A 270 2.53 14.64 30.50
CA GLU A 270 2.04 15.97 30.90
C GLU A 270 2.73 17.12 30.13
N SER A 271 1.90 18.05 29.63
CA SER A 271 2.32 19.20 28.84
C SER A 271 3.05 20.26 29.68
N LYS A 272 4.28 20.60 29.30
CA LYS A 272 5.09 21.69 29.88
C LYS A 272 5.07 22.95 29.02
N ILE A 273 3.89 23.45 28.66
CA ILE A 273 3.79 24.78 28.05
C ILE A 273 3.41 25.77 29.16
N ARG A 274 4.38 26.55 29.61
CA ARG A 274 4.11 27.78 30.37
C ARG A 274 3.68 28.85 29.38
N SER A 275 2.43 29.28 29.47
CA SER A 275 1.96 30.49 28.78
C SER A 275 2.79 31.69 29.20
N LEU A 276 3.29 32.41 28.19
CA LEU A 276 3.66 33.83 28.27
C LEU A 276 2.58 34.61 27.51
#